data_AF-A0A450YN17-F1
#
_entry.id   AF-A0A450YN17-F1
#
_cell.length_a   1.000
_cell.length_b   1.000
_cell.length_c   1.000
_cell.angle_alpha   90.00
_cell.angle_beta   90.00
_cell.angle_gamma   90.00
#
_symmetry.space_group_name_H-M   'P 1'
#
loop_
_entity.id
_entity.type
_entity.pdbx_description
1 polymer ?
#
loop_
_entity_poly.entity_id
_entity_poly.type
_entity_poly.pdbx_seq_one_letter_code
_entity_poly.pdbx_strand_id
1 'polypeptide(L)' 'MYWGDHFPPHFHAKYGDYEITVDIFTGTVEGRFPKRALRHVIEWHTLLHKDELIVDWTLCRKNRAPNPIEPPE' A
#
# COMPACT_ATOMS: atom_id res chain seq x y z
N MET A 1 -10.38 8.39 -22.98
CA MET A 1 -9.78 8.90 -21.73
C MET A 1 -10.88 9.00 -20.71
N TYR A 2 -10.97 8.02 -19.81
CA TYR A 2 -12.10 7.89 -18.88
C TYR A 2 -11.71 8.40 -17.50
N TRP A 3 -12.63 9.14 -16.91
CA TRP A 3 -12.58 9.78 -15.60
C TRP A 3 -12.67 8.78 -14.42
N GLY A 4 -12.18 7.56 -14.65
CA GLY A 4 -12.08 6.45 -13.70
C GLY A 4 -10.66 5.88 -13.62
N ASP A 5 -9.69 6.50 -14.28
CA ASP A 5 -8.25 6.17 -14.23
C ASP A 5 -7.58 6.69 -12.95
N HIS A 6 -8.36 6.74 -11.86
CA HIS A 6 -7.77 6.77 -10.54
C HIS A 6 -7.29 5.34 -10.33
N PHE A 7 -5.98 5.13 -10.52
CA PHE A 7 -5.32 3.91 -10.08
C PHE A 7 -5.94 3.49 -8.75
N PRO A 8 -6.33 2.21 -8.59
CA PRO A 8 -6.89 1.77 -7.32
C PRO A 8 -5.95 2.19 -6.18
N PRO A 9 -6.49 2.49 -4.99
CA PRO A 9 -5.69 2.91 -3.85
C PRO A 9 -4.56 1.92 -3.66
N HIS A 10 -3.33 2.37 -3.84
CA HIS A 10 -2.15 1.54 -3.74
C HIS A 10 -1.11 2.23 -2.87
N PHE A 11 -0.23 1.43 -2.27
CA PHE A 11 0.95 1.90 -1.57
C PHE A 11 2.19 1.23 -2.16
N HIS A 12 3.34 1.88 -1.97
CA HIS A 12 4.62 1.34 -2.39
C HIS A 12 5.36 0.77 -1.18
N ALA A 13 5.90 -0.43 -1.34
CA ALA A 13 6.80 -1.03 -0.37
C ALA A 13 8.19 -1.23 -0.99
N LYS A 14 9.22 -0.90 -0.22
CA LYS A 14 10.62 -1.01 -0.64
C LYS A 14 11.38 -1.91 0.32
N TYR A 15 12.18 -2.82 -0.23
CA TYR A 15 13.01 -3.75 0.55
C TYR A 15 14.36 -3.92 -0.14
N GLY A 16 15.39 -3.22 0.37
CA GLY A 16 16.68 -3.12 -0.30
C GLY A 16 16.52 -2.50 -1.69
N ASP A 17 16.99 -3.22 -2.72
CA ASP A 17 16.87 -2.81 -4.14
C ASP A 17 15.53 -3.19 -4.78
N TYR A 18 14.64 -3.84 -4.02
CA TYR A 18 13.33 -4.26 -4.52
C TYR A 18 12.26 -3.20 -4.21
N GLU A 19 11.38 -2.98 -5.18
CA GLU A 19 10.21 -2.12 -5.07
C GLU A 19 8.99 -2.87 -5.58
N ILE A 20 7.88 -2.76 -4.84
CA ILE A 20 6.56 -3.26 -5.25
C ILE A 20 5.48 -2.21 -5.00
N THR A 21 4.43 -2.33 -5.80
CA THR A 21 3.17 -1.62 -5.62
C THR A 21 2.12 -2.61 -5.16
N VAL A 22 1.41 -2.26 -4.08
CA VAL A 22 0.39 -3.13 -3.48
C VAL A 22 -0.94 -2.39 -3.48
N ASP A 23 -1.96 -3.02 -4.06
CA ASP A 23 -3.34 -2.54 -4.04
C ASP A 23 -3.95 -2.73 -2.64
N ILE A 24 -4.46 -1.65 -2.05
CA ILE A 24 -4.97 -1.61 -0.67
C ILE A 24 -6.28 -2.41 -0.53
N PHE A 25 -7.09 -2.50 -1.58
CA PHE A 25 -8.37 -3.20 -1.51
C PHE A 25 -8.24 -4.70 -1.73
N THR A 26 -7.47 -5.07 -2.76
CA THR A 26 -7.34 -6.44 -3.26
C THR A 26 -6.11 -7.16 -2.73
N GLY A 27 -5.10 -6.41 -2.24
CA GLY A 27 -3.79 -6.97 -1.88
C GLY A 27 -2.98 -7.43 -3.09
N THR A 28 -3.38 -7.07 -4.30
CA THR A 28 -2.65 -7.39 -5.53
C THR A 28 -1.29 -6.71 -5.50
N VAL A 29 -0.24 -7.46 -5.76
CA VAL A 29 1.12 -6.94 -5.77
C VAL A 29 1.70 -6.93 -7.18
N GLU A 30 2.19 -5.78 -7.59
CA GLU A 30 2.92 -5.57 -8.83
C GLU A 30 4.39 -5.26 -8.52
N GLY A 31 5.31 -5.89 -9.27
CA GLY A 31 6.75 -5.72 -9.11
C GLY A 31 7.45 -7.00 -8.66
N ARG A 32 8.66 -6.86 -8.12
CA ARG A 32 9.52 -8.00 -7.80
C ARG A 32 9.96 -7.90 -6.35
N PHE A 33 9.51 -8.83 -5.52
CA PHE A 33 9.91 -8.91 -4.11
C PHE A 33 10.28 -10.35 -3.74
N PRO A 34 11.19 -10.56 -2.78
CA PRO A 34 11.38 -11.85 -2.15
C PRO A 34 10.09 -12.32 -1.50
N LYS A 35 9.70 -13.60 -1.67
CA LYS A 35 8.46 -14.16 -1.11
C LYS A 35 8.29 -13.93 0.40
N ARG A 36 9.40 -13.91 1.15
CA ARG A 36 9.41 -13.62 2.59
C ARG A 36 9.03 -12.18 2.89
N ALA A 37 9.72 -11.22 2.28
CA ALA A 37 9.42 -9.80 2.44
C ALA A 37 7.99 -9.47 1.97
N LEU A 38 7.56 -10.07 0.86
CA LEU A 38 6.19 -9.92 0.36
C LEU A 38 5.15 -10.35 1.41
N ARG A 39 5.39 -11.48 2.07
CA ARG A 39 4.50 -12.00 3.10
C ARG A 39 4.41 -11.05 4.30
N HIS A 40 5.54 -10.49 4.74
CA HIS A 40 5.54 -9.47 5.81
C HIS A 40 4.73 -8.24 5.41
N VAL A 41 4.92 -7.73 4.18
CA VAL A 41 4.16 -6.58 3.66
C VAL A 41 2.65 -6.89 3.59
N ILE A 42 2.26 -8.07 3.10
CA ILE A 42 0.85 -8.46 2.99
C ILE A 42 0.23 -8.71 4.37
N GLU A 43 0.96 -9.32 5.31
CA GLU A 43 0.49 -9.53 6.69
C GLU A 43 0.28 -8.19 7.40
N TRP A 44 1.23 -7.26 7.31
CA TRP A 44 1.10 -5.90 7.84
C TRP A 44 -0.10 -5.16 7.23
N HIS A 45 -0.23 -5.23 5.90
CA HIS A 45 -1.33 -4.62 5.17
C HIS A 45 -2.70 -5.18 5.59
N THR A 46 -2.82 -6.51 5.64
CA THR A 46 -4.13 -7.19 5.71
C THR A 46 -4.58 -7.37 7.16
N LEU A 47 -3.66 -7.54 8.11
CA LEU A 47 -3.98 -7.85 9.51
C LEU A 47 -4.00 -6.62 10.42
N LEU A 48 -3.19 -5.59 10.16
CA LEU A 48 -3.10 -4.44 11.07
C LEU A 48 -3.63 -3.13 10.48
N HIS A 49 -3.32 -2.80 9.21
CA HIS A 49 -3.41 -1.41 8.78
C HIS A 49 -4.37 -1.12 7.61
N LYS A 50 -5.20 -2.08 7.19
CA LYS A 50 -6.10 -1.87 6.04
C LYS A 50 -7.02 -0.65 6.22
N ASP A 51 -7.63 -0.51 7.40
CA ASP A 51 -8.54 0.60 7.69
C ASP A 51 -7.79 1.95 7.79
N GLU A 52 -6.59 1.95 8.39
CA GLU A 52 -5.72 3.12 8.49
C GLU A 52 -5.24 3.59 7.11
N LEU A 53 -4.84 2.66 6.23
CA LEU A 53 -4.44 2.94 4.87
C LEU A 53 -5.59 3.53 4.03
N ILE A 54 -6.82 3.08 4.25
CA ILE A 54 -8.01 3.67 3.59
C ILE A 54 -8.26 5.10 4.08
N VAL A 55 -8.08 5.35 5.39
CA VAL A 55 -8.18 6.68 5.99
C VAL A 55 -7.10 7.60 5.41
N ASP A 56 -5.86 7.15 5.37
CA ASP A 56 -4.73 7.89 4.84
C ASP A 56 -4.85 8.12 3.34
N TRP A 57 -5.31 7.14 2.58
CA TRP A 57 -5.65 7.34 1.18
C TRP A 57 -6.70 8.45 1.01
N THR A 58 -7.72 8.47 1.87
CA THR A 58 -8.75 9.50 1.87
C THR A 58 -8.20 10.87 2.27
N LEU A 59 -7.21 10.93 3.17
CA LEU A 59 -6.50 12.16 3.53
C LEU A 59 -5.64 12.67 2.35
N CYS A 60 -4.87 11.80 1.71
CA CYS A 60 -4.06 12.11 0.53
C CYS A 60 -4.94 12.64 -0.60
N ARG A 61 -6.11 12.03 -0.86
CA ARG A 61 -7.09 12.54 -1.84
C ARG A 61 -7.62 13.94 -1.51
N LYS A 62 -7.59 14.33 -0.24
CA LYS A 62 -7.97 15.67 0.24
C LYS A 62 -6.77 16.62 0.31
N ASN A 63 -5.62 16.29 -0.29
CA ASN A 63 -4.35 17.02 -0.18
C ASN A 63 -3.88 17.21 1.27
N ARG A 64 -4.22 16.26 2.16
CA ARG A 64 -3.74 16.23 3.54
C ARG A 64 -2.62 15.21 3.67
N ALA A 65 -1.68 15.49 4.54
CA ALA A 65 -0.64 14.53 4.88
C ALA A 65 -1.27 13.27 5.49
N PRO A 66 -0.84 12.07 5.09
CA PRO A 66 -1.24 10.82 5.73
C PRO A 66 -0.70 10.78 7.16
N ASN A 67 -1.31 9.95 8.01
CA ASN A 67 -0.78 9.71 9.34
C ASN A 67 0.49 8.85 9.25
N PRO A 68 1.42 8.97 10.20
CA PRO A 68 2.53 8.03 10.30
C PRO A 68 1.96 6.65 10.69
N ILE A 69 1.95 5.72 9.75
CA ILE A 69 1.69 4.31 10.04
C ILE A 69 3.04 3.65 10.34
N GLU A 70 3.11 2.89 11.44
CA GLU A 70 4.33 2.18 11.81
C GLU A 70 4.75 1.20 10.70
N PRO A 71 6.01 1.22 10.27
CA PRO A 71 6.48 0.30 9.24
C PRO A 71 6.46 -1.15 9.76
N PRO A 72 6.27 -2.16 8.87
CA PRO A 72 6.41 -3.55 9.25
C PRO A 72 7.82 -3.84 9.81
N GLU A 73 7.89 -4.51 10.97
CA GLU A 73 9.13 -5.06 11.55
C GLU A 73 9.70 -6.25 10.75
#